data_AF-A0A6L3F8Z3-F1
#
_entry.id   AF-A0A6L3F8Z3-F1
#
_cell.length_a   1.000
_cell.length_b   1.000
_cell.length_c   1.000
_cell.angle_alpha   90.00
_cell.angle_beta   90.00
_cell.angle_gamma   90.00
#
_symmetry.space_group_name_H-M   'P 1'
#
loop_
_entity.id
_entity.type
_entity.pdbx_description
1 polymer ?
#
loop_
_entity_poly.entity_id
_entity_poly.type
_entity_poly.pdbx_seq_one_letter_code
_entity_poly.pdbx_strand_id
1 'polypeptide(L)'
;AGLPTLVENAELTTGSLQHSEYMARNDNGIARTEKADNPFFTEAGRQAALNGNIYATTDVQANYLWAMNFWMSAPFHAVQVLNPHLESVGYGNFRDDLGGVRVAAVLDVGSGVVDEGENTATSASLSADVSYPITFPADGGETWILQQSLLEYPEPLTSCDGYHKPVGPPLIVQVGNGNITPRVTDFALWHGGYQLEVCVFDETSYVHPDANAQERGRSILGAQDAIVMIPKLPLAVGGAYTAQVVVNGEVVEWSFTAVSPPPIQVEPLESAEFVNWYVWRAVGLEWGGQTHDFTNPLLMRNMGMSWVKIQQKWRPDSNPNELVERIELAHAFGFKVLLSLTGDPYPNTIDFDAYVAFLQGVAALDPPPDAIEVWNEMNIDFEWPAGEISPQQYVDGMLKPAYQAIKQTNASIVVISGAPAPTGFDDGTHAWASSRYVNGLADAGAANYLDCVGVHYNEGATSPFDTTGHPAGEYFGWYMQPSLNSVFLAFHGTRPLCITELGILSGGGFRSLPARFWWAQDTSVDEQARWLAEALTVANQSGYVRLAIVFNVDMTHWGDDPQAGFAIIRPAGNCPFCELILGGGE
;
A
#
# COMPACT_ATOMS: atom_id res chain seq x y z
N ALA A 1 0.37 29.74 -7.92
CA ALA A 1 -0.87 30.29 -8.50
C ALA A 1 -1.01 31.80 -8.33
N GLY A 2 0.05 32.56 -8.01
CA GLY A 2 -0.07 34.02 -7.78
C GLY A 2 -0.91 34.39 -6.55
N LEU A 3 -1.15 33.44 -5.65
CA LEU A 3 -1.91 33.63 -4.42
C LEU A 3 -0.98 33.98 -3.25
N PRO A 4 -1.48 34.69 -2.22
CA PRO A 4 -0.76 34.89 -0.97
C PRO A 4 -0.31 33.57 -0.34
N THR A 5 0.82 33.59 0.35
CA THR A 5 1.28 32.44 1.11
C THR A 5 0.32 32.14 2.25
N LEU A 6 -0.19 30.92 2.31
CA LEU A 6 -1.05 30.44 3.39
C LEU A 6 -0.30 30.48 4.73
N VAL A 7 -1.00 30.91 5.78
CA VAL A 7 -0.46 30.92 7.15
C VAL A 7 -0.91 29.68 7.90
N GLU A 8 0.02 28.98 8.54
CA GLU A 8 -0.34 27.86 9.42
C GLU A 8 -1.04 28.38 10.68
N ASN A 9 -2.24 27.86 10.96
CA ASN A 9 -2.99 28.12 12.19
C ASN A 9 -2.80 26.96 13.17
N ALA A 10 -2.22 27.24 14.34
CA ALA A 10 -1.88 26.22 15.33
C ALA A 10 -3.11 25.45 15.90
N GLU A 11 -4.27 26.08 16.03
CA GLU A 11 -5.49 25.42 16.48
C GLU A 11 -6.02 24.46 15.42
N LEU A 12 -6.06 24.90 14.16
CA LEU A 12 -6.46 24.05 13.03
C LEU A 12 -5.46 22.90 12.81
N THR A 13 -4.15 23.16 12.96
CA THR A 13 -3.11 22.12 12.92
C THR A 13 -3.32 21.08 14.01
N THR A 14 -3.71 21.50 15.22
CA THR A 14 -4.02 20.57 16.31
C THR A 14 -5.21 19.67 15.95
N GLY A 15 -6.31 20.23 15.44
CA GLY A 15 -7.46 19.46 14.99
C GLY A 15 -7.11 18.52 13.83
N SER A 16 -6.34 19.00 12.85
CA SER A 16 -5.87 18.21 11.72
C SER A 16 -4.98 17.04 12.15
N LEU A 17 -4.13 17.24 13.16
CA LEU A 17 -3.30 16.19 13.75
C LEU A 17 -4.16 15.16 14.49
N GLN A 18 -5.15 15.62 15.28
CA GLN A 18 -6.08 14.74 15.98
C GLN A 18 -6.88 13.88 15.01
N HIS A 19 -7.37 14.46 13.91
CA HIS A 19 -8.08 13.67 12.91
C HIS A 19 -7.17 12.73 12.12
N SER A 20 -5.94 13.16 11.85
CA SER A 20 -4.92 12.28 11.29
C SER A 20 -4.66 11.08 12.22
N GLU A 21 -4.55 11.31 13.54
CA GLU A 21 -4.42 10.24 14.53
C GLU A 21 -5.66 9.35 14.53
N TYR A 22 -6.86 9.93 14.51
CA TYR A 22 -8.10 9.17 14.44
C TYR A 22 -8.13 8.24 13.21
N MET A 23 -7.79 8.75 12.02
CA MET A 23 -7.74 7.93 10.81
C MET A 23 -6.73 6.80 10.94
N ALA A 24 -5.55 7.08 11.46
CA ALA A 24 -4.47 6.11 11.56
C ALA A 24 -4.75 5.02 12.61
N ARG A 25 -5.14 5.41 13.82
CA ARG A 25 -5.40 4.51 14.96
C ARG A 25 -6.61 3.61 14.77
N ASN A 26 -7.57 4.03 13.94
CA ASN A 26 -8.75 3.24 13.59
C ASN A 26 -8.58 2.48 12.28
N ASP A 27 -7.40 2.55 11.67
CA ASP A 27 -7.08 1.93 10.39
C ASP A 27 -8.10 2.29 9.29
N ASN A 28 -8.52 3.56 9.30
CA ASN A 28 -9.56 4.09 8.43
C ASN A 28 -9.06 5.34 7.70
N GLY A 29 -8.30 5.11 6.63
CA GLY A 29 -7.63 6.15 5.86
C GLY A 29 -8.57 7.01 5.01
N ILE A 30 -9.87 6.69 5.02
CA ILE A 30 -10.90 7.40 4.29
C ILE A 30 -11.95 8.02 5.23
N ALA A 31 -11.68 8.07 6.55
CA ALA A 31 -12.63 8.65 7.48
C ALA A 31 -12.84 10.14 7.17
N ARG A 32 -14.10 10.53 6.93
CA ARG A 32 -14.50 11.92 6.69
C ARG A 32 -15.23 12.53 7.90
N THR A 33 -15.23 11.82 9.03
CA THR A 33 -15.84 12.23 10.30
C THR A 33 -15.38 11.31 11.43
N GLU A 34 -15.62 11.72 12.67
CA GLU A 34 -15.30 10.94 13.87
C GLU A 34 -16.57 10.49 14.60
N LYS A 35 -16.55 9.26 15.13
CA LYS A 35 -17.66 8.72 15.94
C LYS A 35 -17.49 9.11 17.40
N ALA A 36 -18.54 9.65 18.03
CA ALA A 36 -18.48 10.19 19.39
C ALA A 36 -18.15 9.17 20.50
N ASP A 37 -18.34 7.88 20.24
CA ASP A 37 -18.02 6.77 21.14
C ASP A 37 -16.61 6.18 20.92
N ASN A 38 -15.85 6.71 19.95
CA ASN A 38 -14.49 6.29 19.66
C ASN A 38 -13.50 6.90 20.67
N PRO A 39 -12.51 6.13 21.19
CA PRO A 39 -11.54 6.64 22.17
C PRO A 39 -10.62 7.76 21.65
N PHE A 40 -10.47 7.90 20.32
CA PHE A 40 -9.69 8.96 19.68
C PHE A 40 -10.56 10.14 19.22
N PHE A 41 -11.86 10.13 19.56
CA PHE A 41 -12.77 11.22 19.21
C PHE A 41 -12.36 12.55 19.83
N THR A 42 -12.31 13.58 19.01
CA THR A 42 -12.19 14.98 19.44
C THR A 42 -13.10 15.86 18.60
N GLU A 43 -13.68 16.90 19.20
CA GLU A 43 -14.51 17.83 18.45
C GLU A 43 -13.68 18.59 17.39
N ALA A 44 -12.44 18.96 17.71
CA ALA A 44 -11.54 19.62 16.76
C ALA A 44 -11.09 18.71 15.60
N GLY A 45 -10.80 17.43 15.87
CA GLY A 45 -10.55 16.43 14.83
C GLY A 45 -11.76 16.20 13.92
N ARG A 46 -12.96 16.09 14.50
CA ARG A 46 -14.21 16.03 13.72
C ARG A 46 -14.40 17.24 12.80
N GLN A 47 -14.10 18.46 13.26
CA GLN A 47 -14.17 19.66 12.41
C GLN A 47 -13.12 19.63 11.29
N ALA A 48 -11.88 19.25 11.60
CA ALA A 48 -10.82 19.11 10.59
C ALA A 48 -11.16 18.03 9.54
N ALA A 49 -11.85 16.95 9.93
CA ALA A 49 -12.34 15.92 9.02
C ALA A 49 -13.35 16.45 7.98
N LEU A 50 -14.25 17.33 8.43
CA LEU A 50 -15.33 17.89 7.62
C LEU A 50 -14.83 18.99 6.68
N ASN A 51 -13.83 19.75 7.12
CA ASN A 51 -13.29 20.91 6.40
C ASN A 51 -11.98 20.61 5.66
N GLY A 52 -11.46 19.39 5.78
CA GLY A 52 -10.12 19.04 5.33
C GLY A 52 -10.05 18.12 4.12
N ASN A 53 -9.01 18.37 3.33
CA ASN A 53 -8.46 17.37 2.43
C ASN A 53 -7.75 16.31 3.28
N ILE A 54 -8.11 15.04 3.11
CA ILE A 54 -7.46 13.92 3.82
C ILE A 54 -6.56 13.17 2.85
N TYR A 55 -5.49 12.63 3.40
CA TYR A 55 -4.57 11.73 2.75
C TYR A 55 -4.27 10.63 3.74
N ALA A 56 -4.26 9.40 3.27
CA ALA A 56 -3.83 8.27 4.07
C ALA A 56 -3.06 7.32 3.17
N THR A 57 -2.02 6.74 3.71
CA THR A 57 -1.24 5.74 3.02
C THR A 57 -0.68 4.71 3.98
N THR A 58 -0.47 3.53 3.44
CA THR A 58 0.31 2.44 3.99
C THR A 58 1.82 2.72 3.86
N ASP A 59 2.26 3.73 3.11
CA ASP A 59 3.68 4.02 2.93
C ASP A 59 4.25 4.83 4.12
N VAL A 60 5.11 4.21 4.94
CA VAL A 60 5.82 4.92 6.03
C VAL A 60 6.86 5.92 5.54
N GLN A 61 7.17 5.94 4.24
CA GLN A 61 8.08 6.91 3.63
C GLN A 61 7.36 8.09 3.01
N ALA A 62 6.03 8.02 2.91
CA ALA A 62 5.25 9.18 2.56
C ALA A 62 5.54 10.29 3.57
N ASN A 63 6.21 11.32 3.10
CA ASN A 63 6.47 12.52 3.85
C ASN A 63 5.37 13.56 3.55
N TYR A 64 5.50 14.75 4.13
CA TYR A 64 4.51 15.80 3.93
C TYR A 64 4.33 16.19 2.45
N LEU A 65 5.37 16.07 1.61
CA LEU A 65 5.27 16.35 0.17
C LEU A 65 4.36 15.37 -0.55
N TRP A 66 4.18 14.15 -0.05
CA TRP A 66 3.32 13.15 -0.70
C TRP A 66 1.84 13.50 -0.57
N ALA A 67 1.40 13.90 0.63
CA ALA A 67 0.04 14.38 0.84
C ALA A 67 -0.24 15.63 -0.02
N MET A 68 0.72 16.56 -0.06
CA MET A 68 0.62 17.77 -0.90
C MET A 68 0.61 17.44 -2.39
N ASN A 69 1.48 16.55 -2.85
CA ASN A 69 1.51 16.13 -4.26
C ASN A 69 0.23 15.39 -4.63
N PHE A 70 -0.30 14.54 -3.74
CA PHE A 70 -1.58 13.88 -3.93
C PHE A 70 -2.69 14.91 -4.14
N TRP A 71 -2.89 15.82 -3.18
CA TRP A 71 -3.94 16.84 -3.27
C TRP A 71 -3.77 17.77 -4.46
N MET A 72 -2.54 18.18 -4.79
CA MET A 72 -2.30 19.08 -5.94
C MET A 72 -2.32 18.36 -7.30
N SER A 73 -2.19 17.02 -7.33
CA SER A 73 -2.38 16.20 -8.54
C SER A 73 -3.85 15.85 -8.80
N ALA A 74 -4.74 16.14 -7.85
CA ALA A 74 -6.13 15.72 -7.81
C ALA A 74 -7.02 16.98 -7.94
N PRO A 75 -7.66 17.25 -9.09
CA PRO A 75 -8.32 18.53 -9.35
C PRO A 75 -9.33 18.99 -8.29
N PHE A 76 -10.14 18.09 -7.73
CA PHE A 76 -11.15 18.49 -6.74
C PHE A 76 -10.52 18.84 -5.38
N HIS A 77 -9.42 18.20 -5.00
CA HIS A 77 -8.65 18.60 -3.82
C HIS A 77 -7.85 19.88 -4.08
N ALA A 78 -7.20 19.99 -5.24
CA ALA A 78 -6.35 21.11 -5.63
C ALA A 78 -7.14 22.43 -5.70
N VAL A 79 -8.35 22.43 -6.26
CA VAL A 79 -9.21 23.62 -6.35
C VAL A 79 -9.49 24.23 -4.96
N GLN A 80 -9.68 23.40 -3.94
CA GLN A 80 -9.90 23.86 -2.56
C GLN A 80 -8.63 24.46 -1.94
N VAL A 81 -7.46 23.86 -2.18
CA VAL A 81 -6.16 24.41 -1.74
C VAL A 81 -5.86 25.75 -2.41
N LEU A 82 -6.35 25.93 -3.65
CA LEU A 82 -6.19 27.14 -4.45
C LEU A 82 -7.29 28.18 -4.20
N ASN A 83 -8.12 28.04 -3.16
CA ASN A 83 -9.14 29.05 -2.86
C ASN A 83 -8.48 30.39 -2.48
N PRO A 84 -8.74 31.50 -3.20
CA PRO A 84 -8.11 32.78 -2.93
C PRO A 84 -8.55 33.44 -1.61
N HIS A 85 -9.61 32.95 -0.97
CA HIS A 85 -10.06 33.38 0.35
C HIS A 85 -9.50 32.51 1.48
N LEU A 86 -8.76 31.44 1.15
CA LEU A 86 -8.07 30.64 2.15
C LEU A 86 -6.86 31.43 2.62
N GLU A 87 -6.92 31.99 3.84
CA GLU A 87 -5.81 32.75 4.42
C GLU A 87 -4.96 31.89 5.36
N SER A 88 -5.59 30.92 6.01
CA SER A 88 -4.91 30.03 6.94
C SER A 88 -5.33 28.58 6.78
N VAL A 89 -4.43 27.67 7.15
CA VAL A 89 -4.66 26.22 7.09
C VAL A 89 -4.22 25.55 8.38
N GLY A 90 -4.83 24.42 8.68
CA GLY A 90 -4.28 23.45 9.62
C GLY A 90 -3.66 22.31 8.85
N TYR A 91 -2.41 21.96 9.13
CA TYR A 91 -1.82 20.74 8.59
C TYR A 91 -1.41 19.82 9.73
N GLY A 92 -2.04 18.65 9.77
CA GLY A 92 -1.66 17.60 10.68
C GLY A 92 -1.22 16.41 9.88
N ASN A 93 -0.12 15.78 10.29
CA ASN A 93 0.18 14.43 9.85
C ASN A 93 0.45 13.56 11.06
N PHE A 94 -0.19 12.42 11.08
CA PHE A 94 0.00 11.42 12.10
C PHE A 94 0.60 10.18 11.46
N ARG A 95 1.62 9.66 12.12
CA ARG A 95 2.21 8.38 11.78
C ARG A 95 1.77 7.38 12.81
N ASP A 96 0.97 6.41 12.40
CA ASP A 96 0.68 5.28 13.27
C ASP A 96 1.60 4.12 12.93
N ASP A 97 2.34 3.70 13.95
CA ASP A 97 3.24 2.58 13.84
C ASP A 97 2.52 1.24 14.04
N LEU A 98 1.23 1.26 14.39
CA LEU A 98 0.46 0.08 14.78
C LEU A 98 -0.65 -0.32 13.77
N GLY A 99 -1.42 0.61 13.21
CA GLY A 99 -2.45 0.34 12.19
C GLY A 99 -1.92 0.17 10.76
N GLY A 100 -2.79 -0.26 9.84
CA GLY A 100 -2.55 -0.33 8.38
C GLY A 100 -2.48 1.03 7.69
N VAL A 101 -3.16 2.05 8.21
CA VAL A 101 -2.96 3.46 7.84
C VAL A 101 -1.73 3.98 8.57
N ARG A 102 -0.62 4.09 7.84
CA ARG A 102 0.70 4.37 8.38
C ARG A 102 1.01 5.84 8.46
N VAL A 103 0.58 6.58 7.45
CA VAL A 103 0.63 8.03 7.43
C VAL A 103 -0.76 8.51 7.08
N ALA A 104 -1.38 9.19 8.02
CA ALA A 104 -2.57 9.97 7.80
C ALA A 104 -2.15 11.44 7.81
N ALA A 105 -2.69 12.22 6.90
CA ALA A 105 -2.53 13.66 6.90
C ALA A 105 -3.87 14.32 6.58
N VAL A 106 -4.09 15.45 7.23
CA VAL A 106 -5.24 16.30 7.02
C VAL A 106 -4.71 17.71 6.78
N LEU A 107 -5.17 18.32 5.70
CA LEU A 107 -5.03 19.74 5.45
C LEU A 107 -6.41 20.36 5.52
N ASP A 108 -6.69 21.06 6.61
CA ASP A 108 -7.92 21.86 6.76
C ASP A 108 -7.85 23.05 5.80
N VAL A 109 -8.66 22.97 4.74
CA VAL A 109 -8.76 23.95 3.65
C VAL A 109 -10.09 24.72 3.71
N GLY A 110 -10.93 24.45 4.71
CA GLY A 110 -12.25 25.07 4.86
C GLY A 110 -12.31 26.06 6.02
N SER A 111 -11.72 25.74 7.17
CA SER A 111 -11.88 26.53 8.40
C SER A 111 -11.17 27.89 8.37
N GLY A 112 -10.14 28.04 7.53
CA GLY A 112 -9.40 29.28 7.36
C GLY A 112 -9.81 30.09 6.14
N VAL A 113 -10.93 29.74 5.52
CA VAL A 113 -11.58 30.57 4.49
C VAL A 113 -12.25 31.74 5.19
N VAL A 114 -11.83 32.96 4.86
CA VAL A 114 -12.53 34.16 5.33
C VAL A 114 -13.77 34.39 4.48
N ASP A 115 -14.94 34.16 5.08
CA ASP A 115 -16.22 34.43 4.42
C ASP A 115 -16.37 35.92 4.10
N GLU A 116 -16.82 36.22 2.88
CA GLU A 116 -17.57 37.45 2.57
C GLU A 116 -18.96 37.35 3.23
N GLY A 117 -19.01 37.23 4.56
CA GLY A 117 -20.25 36.94 5.26
C GLY A 117 -21.35 37.93 4.90
N GLU A 118 -22.48 37.41 4.41
CA GLU A 118 -23.76 38.08 4.53
C GLU A 118 -23.93 38.45 6.01
N ASN A 119 -23.68 39.72 6.34
CA ASN A 119 -24.13 40.40 7.55
C ASN A 119 -23.21 40.45 8.80
N THR A 120 -21.89 40.58 8.66
CA THR A 120 -21.04 41.20 9.71
C THR A 120 -20.03 42.20 9.13
N ALA A 121 -19.93 43.38 9.75
CA ALA A 121 -19.31 44.60 9.23
C ALA A 121 -17.76 44.62 9.12
N THR A 122 -17.15 43.50 8.73
CA THR A 122 -15.76 43.40 8.24
C THR A 122 -15.76 42.36 7.11
N SER A 123 -16.21 42.77 5.93
CA SER A 123 -16.05 42.00 4.70
C SER A 123 -14.54 41.85 4.44
N ALA A 124 -14.01 40.64 4.56
CA ALA A 124 -12.67 40.36 4.06
C ALA A 124 -12.76 40.35 2.53
N SER A 125 -12.56 41.52 1.91
CA SER A 125 -12.31 41.60 0.48
C SER A 125 -11.10 40.74 0.16
N LEU A 126 -11.11 40.04 -0.99
CA LEU A 126 -9.89 39.46 -1.59
C LEU A 126 -8.70 40.39 -1.32
N SER A 127 -7.58 39.81 -0.89
CA SER A 127 -6.33 40.58 -0.77
C SER A 127 -6.17 41.45 -2.02
N ALA A 128 -5.83 42.73 -1.85
CA ALA A 128 -5.79 43.71 -2.95
C ALA A 128 -4.85 43.30 -4.11
N ASP A 129 -4.01 42.28 -3.87
CA ASP A 129 -3.04 41.73 -4.80
C ASP A 129 -3.54 40.50 -5.60
N VAL A 130 -4.74 39.98 -5.33
CA VAL A 130 -5.33 38.83 -6.04
C VAL A 130 -6.29 39.30 -7.13
N SER A 131 -6.08 38.81 -8.36
CA SER A 131 -6.96 39.08 -9.49
C SER A 131 -7.26 37.80 -10.27
N TYR A 132 -8.50 37.66 -10.72
CA TYR A 132 -8.88 36.62 -11.67
C TYR A 132 -8.47 37.00 -13.09
N PRO A 133 -8.15 36.03 -13.97
CA PRO A 133 -8.15 34.59 -13.71
C PRO A 133 -6.93 34.11 -12.91
N ILE A 134 -7.14 33.17 -11.98
CA ILE A 134 -6.06 32.48 -11.26
C ILE A 134 -5.70 31.22 -12.03
N THR A 135 -4.42 31.00 -12.31
CA THR A 135 -3.94 29.80 -13.00
C THR A 135 -3.06 28.93 -12.10
N PHE A 136 -3.23 27.61 -12.24
CA PHE A 136 -2.32 26.61 -11.68
C PHE A 136 -1.90 25.61 -12.77
N PRO A 137 -0.60 25.42 -13.02
CA PRO A 137 0.51 26.22 -12.51
C PRO A 137 0.37 27.71 -12.88
N ALA A 138 1.00 28.60 -12.11
CA ALA A 138 0.93 30.04 -12.36
C ALA A 138 1.53 30.40 -13.73
N ASP A 139 1.08 31.49 -14.34
CA ASP A 139 1.73 32.03 -15.53
C ASP A 139 3.20 32.40 -15.25
N GLY A 140 4.09 31.99 -16.15
CA GLY A 140 5.54 32.05 -16.01
C GLY A 140 6.11 31.15 -14.90
N GLY A 141 5.29 30.32 -14.25
CA GLY A 141 5.66 29.54 -13.07
C GLY A 141 6.29 28.17 -13.39
N GLU A 142 6.64 27.46 -12.31
CA GLU A 142 7.14 26.09 -12.36
C GLU A 142 6.16 25.14 -11.65
N THR A 143 6.10 23.90 -12.11
CA THR A 143 5.40 22.81 -11.39
C THR A 143 6.24 21.55 -11.38
N TRP A 144 6.27 20.87 -10.25
CA TRP A 144 6.79 19.51 -10.13
C TRP A 144 5.70 18.45 -10.00
N ILE A 145 4.43 18.85 -10.11
CA ILE A 145 3.32 17.90 -10.24
C ILE A 145 3.26 17.53 -11.72
N LEU A 146 3.76 16.34 -12.05
CA LEU A 146 3.99 15.93 -13.44
C LEU A 146 2.90 15.02 -14.01
N GLN A 147 2.14 14.38 -13.13
CA GLN A 147 1.11 13.42 -13.50
C GLN A 147 0.05 13.28 -12.41
N GLN A 148 -1.14 12.85 -12.82
CA GLN A 148 -2.14 12.27 -11.93
C GLN A 148 -2.10 10.75 -12.07
N SER A 149 -1.63 10.07 -11.03
CA SER A 149 -1.58 8.60 -10.96
C SER A 149 -2.48 8.02 -9.87
N LEU A 150 -2.95 8.86 -8.96
CA LEU A 150 -3.63 8.44 -7.73
C LEU A 150 -5.15 8.57 -7.89
N LEU A 151 -5.88 7.77 -7.10
CA LEU A 151 -7.35 7.78 -7.09
C LEU A 151 -7.87 9.04 -6.39
N GLU A 152 -8.87 9.68 -6.99
CA GLU A 152 -9.58 10.83 -6.41
C GLU A 152 -11.07 10.51 -6.40
N TYR A 153 -11.78 11.01 -5.39
CA TYR A 153 -13.24 10.99 -5.36
C TYR A 153 -13.78 12.42 -5.23
N PRO A 154 -14.70 12.87 -6.13
CA PRO A 154 -15.17 12.19 -7.34
C PRO A 154 -14.04 11.90 -8.35
N GLU A 155 -14.21 10.90 -9.23
CA GLU A 155 -13.16 10.57 -10.23
C GLU A 155 -13.19 11.58 -11.39
N PRO A 156 -12.14 12.39 -11.62
CA PRO A 156 -12.15 13.44 -12.64
C PRO A 156 -12.13 12.92 -14.08
N LEU A 157 -11.55 11.73 -14.35
CA LEU A 157 -11.44 11.22 -15.72
C LEU A 157 -12.75 10.74 -16.33
N THR A 158 -13.84 10.71 -15.55
CA THR A 158 -15.17 10.35 -16.05
C THR A 158 -15.71 11.31 -17.11
N SER A 159 -15.14 12.51 -17.24
CA SER A 159 -15.44 13.48 -18.31
C SER A 159 -14.44 13.45 -19.48
N CYS A 160 -13.42 12.59 -19.41
CA CYS A 160 -12.33 12.52 -20.35
C CYS A 160 -12.33 11.18 -21.09
N ASP A 161 -13.19 11.08 -22.11
CA ASP A 161 -13.39 9.85 -22.88
C ASP A 161 -12.06 9.27 -23.42
N GLY A 162 -11.79 8.01 -23.09
CA GLY A 162 -10.58 7.29 -23.53
C GLY A 162 -9.30 7.65 -22.79
N TYR A 163 -9.38 8.41 -21.69
CA TYR A 163 -8.24 8.68 -20.82
C TYR A 163 -8.11 7.57 -19.76
N HIS A 164 -6.87 7.17 -19.47
CA HIS A 164 -6.54 6.23 -18.40
C HIS A 164 -5.28 6.72 -17.69
N LYS A 165 -5.26 6.65 -16.35
CA LYS A 165 -4.09 7.03 -15.55
C LYS A 165 -2.89 6.13 -15.91
N PRO A 166 -1.65 6.66 -15.87
CA PRO A 166 -1.29 8.04 -15.53
C PRO A 166 -1.57 9.02 -16.67
N VAL A 167 -2.16 10.16 -16.31
CA VAL A 167 -2.40 11.30 -17.22
C VAL A 167 -1.58 12.50 -16.73
N GLY A 168 -1.62 13.62 -17.47
CA GLY A 168 -1.06 14.87 -16.99
C GLY A 168 -1.73 15.37 -15.71
N PRO A 169 -1.10 16.30 -14.98
CA PRO A 169 -1.67 16.91 -13.78
C PRO A 169 -2.85 17.82 -14.17
N PRO A 170 -3.72 18.19 -13.22
CA PRO A 170 -4.73 19.20 -13.47
C PRO A 170 -4.07 20.55 -13.72
N LEU A 171 -4.42 21.18 -14.85
CA LEU A 171 -4.18 22.59 -15.09
C LEU A 171 -5.48 23.32 -14.78
N ILE A 172 -5.46 24.26 -13.84
CA ILE A 172 -6.67 24.86 -13.27
C ILE A 172 -6.72 26.33 -13.63
N VAL A 173 -7.90 26.80 -14.02
CA VAL A 173 -8.23 28.21 -14.17
C VAL A 173 -9.43 28.50 -13.27
N GLN A 174 -9.33 29.45 -12.36
CA GLN A 174 -10.47 29.99 -11.62
C GLN A 174 -10.80 31.37 -12.20
N VAL A 175 -12.05 31.60 -12.60
CA VAL A 175 -12.49 32.88 -13.19
C VAL A 175 -13.28 33.76 -12.23
N GLY A 176 -13.58 33.26 -11.03
CA GLY A 176 -14.35 33.97 -10.04
C GLY A 176 -14.42 33.23 -8.70
N ASN A 177 -15.28 33.71 -7.82
CA ASN A 177 -15.47 33.23 -6.46
C ASN A 177 -16.80 32.48 -6.24
N GLY A 178 -17.29 31.81 -7.29
CA GLY A 178 -18.54 31.04 -7.27
C GLY A 178 -19.76 31.79 -7.79
N ASN A 179 -19.54 32.93 -8.43
CA ASN A 179 -20.60 33.80 -8.95
C ASN A 179 -20.64 33.83 -10.49
N ILE A 180 -19.72 33.14 -11.15
CA ILE A 180 -19.57 33.12 -12.60
C ILE A 180 -19.61 31.68 -13.09
N THR A 181 -20.71 31.27 -13.72
CA THR A 181 -20.73 29.99 -14.41
C THR A 181 -19.77 30.01 -15.61
N PRO A 182 -18.71 29.18 -15.63
CA PRO A 182 -17.80 29.12 -16.76
C PRO A 182 -18.51 28.55 -17.99
N ARG A 183 -18.20 29.11 -19.15
CA ARG A 183 -18.59 28.56 -20.44
C ARG A 183 -17.38 28.48 -21.35
N VAL A 184 -16.73 27.33 -21.35
CA VAL A 184 -15.58 27.05 -22.21
C VAL A 184 -16.05 26.84 -23.65
N THR A 185 -15.48 27.59 -24.60
CA THR A 185 -15.79 27.48 -26.03
C THR A 185 -14.61 27.02 -26.87
N ASP A 186 -13.39 27.18 -26.38
CA ASP A 186 -12.16 26.70 -27.02
C ASP A 186 -11.09 26.47 -25.97
N PHE A 187 -10.14 25.57 -26.23
CA PHE A 187 -9.05 25.25 -25.31
C PHE A 187 -7.93 24.50 -26.02
N ALA A 188 -6.70 24.68 -25.55
CA ALA A 188 -5.55 23.99 -26.11
C ALA A 188 -4.35 24.00 -25.16
N LEU A 189 -3.45 23.04 -25.39
CA LEU A 189 -2.19 22.91 -24.69
C LEU A 189 -1.09 22.69 -25.73
N TRP A 190 0.02 23.40 -25.62
CA TRP A 190 1.16 23.26 -26.52
C TRP A 190 2.43 22.93 -25.77
N HIS A 191 3.28 22.12 -26.40
CA HIS A 191 4.63 21.82 -25.98
C HIS A 191 5.53 21.68 -27.21
N GLY A 192 6.68 22.37 -27.22
CA GLY A 192 7.64 22.28 -28.33
C GLY A 192 7.07 22.67 -29.70
N GLY A 193 6.05 23.54 -29.73
CA GLY A 193 5.35 23.96 -30.96
C GLY A 193 4.27 22.98 -31.45
N TYR A 194 4.04 21.87 -30.75
CA TYR A 194 2.98 20.90 -31.05
C TYR A 194 1.81 21.06 -30.08
N GLN A 195 0.59 21.00 -30.59
CA GLN A 195 -0.60 20.93 -29.76
C GLN A 195 -0.75 19.50 -29.19
N LEU A 196 -0.95 19.41 -27.88
CA LEU A 196 -1.14 18.16 -27.14
C LEU A 196 -2.64 17.87 -26.96
N GLU A 197 -2.97 16.58 -26.83
CA GLU A 197 -4.33 16.16 -26.47
C GLU A 197 -4.61 16.50 -25.00
N VAL A 198 -5.69 17.24 -24.77
CA VAL A 198 -6.09 17.73 -23.45
C VAL A 198 -7.61 17.63 -23.33
N CYS A 199 -8.09 17.19 -22.18
CA CYS A 199 -9.50 17.16 -21.81
C CYS A 199 -9.80 18.42 -21.00
N VAL A 200 -11.02 18.97 -21.08
CA VAL A 200 -11.46 20.09 -20.25
C VAL A 200 -12.84 19.83 -19.67
N PHE A 201 -13.06 20.26 -18.43
CA PHE A 201 -14.38 20.28 -17.82
C PHE A 201 -14.48 21.40 -16.76
N ASP A 202 -15.71 21.78 -16.47
CA ASP A 202 -16.13 22.79 -15.48
C ASP A 202 -17.40 22.31 -14.75
N GLU A 203 -17.98 23.16 -13.90
CA GLU A 203 -19.21 22.83 -13.15
C GLU A 203 -20.43 22.46 -14.02
N THR A 204 -20.44 22.81 -15.30
CA THR A 204 -21.55 22.50 -16.22
C THR A 204 -21.30 21.23 -17.02
N SER A 205 -20.03 20.93 -17.29
CA SER A 205 -19.58 19.89 -18.22
C SER A 205 -19.00 18.66 -17.53
N TYR A 206 -18.65 18.71 -16.24
CA TYR A 206 -18.25 17.52 -15.49
C TYR A 206 -19.40 16.50 -15.44
N VAL A 207 -19.13 15.28 -15.89
CA VAL A 207 -20.07 14.15 -15.92
C VAL A 207 -19.48 12.97 -15.17
N HIS A 208 -20.34 12.26 -14.43
CA HIS A 208 -19.95 11.07 -13.67
C HIS A 208 -21.10 10.03 -13.66
N PRO A 209 -20.84 8.72 -13.77
CA PRO A 209 -21.89 7.69 -13.79
C PRO A 209 -22.76 7.66 -12.53
N ASP A 210 -22.17 7.93 -11.37
CA ASP A 210 -22.90 8.18 -10.11
C ASP A 210 -23.32 9.65 -9.99
N ALA A 211 -24.61 9.89 -9.77
CA ALA A 211 -25.19 11.23 -9.73
C ALA A 211 -24.75 12.07 -8.52
N ASN A 212 -24.50 11.44 -7.36
CA ASN A 212 -24.07 12.15 -6.16
C ASN A 212 -22.62 12.63 -6.28
N ALA A 213 -21.75 11.77 -6.84
CA ALA A 213 -20.39 12.11 -7.20
C ALA A 213 -20.36 13.22 -8.27
N GLN A 214 -21.27 13.18 -9.26
CA GLN A 214 -21.41 14.24 -10.25
C GLN A 214 -21.76 15.59 -9.61
N GLU A 215 -22.82 15.62 -8.79
CA GLU A 215 -23.27 16.83 -8.09
C GLU A 215 -22.16 17.39 -7.19
N ARG A 216 -21.45 16.53 -6.45
CA ARG A 216 -20.31 16.93 -5.62
C ARG A 216 -19.18 17.54 -6.44
N GLY A 217 -18.77 16.90 -7.52
CA GLY A 217 -17.68 17.41 -8.37
C GLY A 217 -18.04 18.77 -8.97
N ARG A 218 -19.27 18.91 -9.45
CA ARG A 218 -19.78 20.20 -9.96
C ARG A 218 -19.84 21.28 -8.88
N SER A 219 -20.29 20.94 -7.67
CA SER A 219 -20.33 21.88 -6.54
C SER A 219 -18.93 22.34 -6.11
N ILE A 220 -17.93 21.46 -6.14
CA ILE A 220 -16.54 21.83 -5.83
C ILE A 220 -16.00 22.79 -6.90
N LEU A 221 -16.19 22.48 -8.18
CA LEU A 221 -15.76 23.36 -9.27
C LEU A 221 -16.48 24.71 -9.22
N GLY A 222 -17.78 24.70 -8.95
CA GLY A 222 -18.61 25.90 -8.87
C GLY A 222 -18.30 26.80 -7.69
N ALA A 223 -17.70 26.30 -6.61
CA ALA A 223 -17.34 27.15 -5.47
C ALA A 223 -16.22 28.16 -5.79
N GLN A 224 -15.43 27.94 -6.84
CA GLN A 224 -14.36 28.85 -7.30
C GLN A 224 -14.42 29.11 -8.81
N ASP A 225 -15.58 28.91 -9.43
CA ASP A 225 -15.78 29.03 -10.89
C ASP A 225 -14.64 28.36 -11.69
N ALA A 226 -14.26 27.15 -11.26
CA ALA A 226 -13.05 26.48 -11.68
C ALA A 226 -13.24 25.69 -12.97
N ILE A 227 -12.23 25.76 -13.83
CA ILE A 227 -12.08 25.02 -15.07
C ILE A 227 -10.85 24.15 -14.93
N VAL A 228 -10.98 22.87 -15.24
CA VAL A 228 -9.89 21.90 -15.15
C VAL A 228 -9.55 21.42 -16.55
N MET A 229 -8.28 21.52 -16.91
CA MET A 229 -7.71 20.87 -18.09
C MET A 229 -6.82 19.70 -17.66
N ILE A 230 -6.97 18.53 -18.29
CA ILE A 230 -6.14 17.34 -18.03
C ILE A 230 -5.43 16.94 -19.32
N PRO A 231 -4.11 17.09 -19.42
CA PRO A 231 -3.33 16.56 -20.54
C PRO A 231 -3.44 15.03 -20.57
N LYS A 232 -3.53 14.42 -21.75
CA LYS A 232 -3.63 12.95 -21.86
C LYS A 232 -2.40 12.21 -21.36
N LEU A 233 -1.24 12.84 -21.47
CA LEU A 233 0.04 12.27 -21.09
C LEU A 233 0.68 13.11 -19.98
N PRO A 234 1.49 12.49 -19.10
CA PRO A 234 2.33 13.20 -18.14
C PRO A 234 3.15 14.32 -18.76
N LEU A 235 3.41 15.36 -17.98
CA LEU A 235 4.33 16.43 -18.37
C LEU A 235 5.78 15.92 -18.31
N ALA A 236 6.58 16.31 -19.29
CA ALA A 236 7.99 16.01 -19.36
C ALA A 236 8.80 17.04 -18.56
N VAL A 237 9.66 16.57 -17.66
CA VAL A 237 10.62 17.41 -16.94
C VAL A 237 11.46 18.23 -17.91
N GLY A 238 11.65 19.51 -17.60
CA GLY A 238 12.31 20.50 -18.45
C GLY A 238 11.43 21.01 -19.60
N GLY A 239 10.20 20.51 -19.73
CA GLY A 239 9.26 20.93 -20.75
C GLY A 239 8.63 22.28 -20.43
N ALA A 240 8.65 23.20 -21.40
CA ALA A 240 7.85 24.41 -21.39
C ALA A 240 6.50 24.15 -22.06
N TYR A 241 5.42 24.59 -21.41
CA TYR A 241 4.05 24.42 -21.83
C TYR A 241 3.34 25.77 -21.93
N THR A 242 2.46 25.89 -22.91
CA THR A 242 1.51 27.01 -23.02
C THR A 242 0.12 26.41 -23.01
N ALA A 243 -0.75 26.88 -22.12
CA ALA A 243 -2.14 26.46 -22.05
C ALA A 243 -3.04 27.64 -22.37
N GLN A 244 -4.19 27.35 -22.96
CA GLN A 244 -5.20 28.35 -23.29
C GLN A 244 -6.59 27.78 -23.02
N VAL A 245 -7.45 28.64 -22.47
CA VAL A 245 -8.90 28.43 -22.38
C VAL A 245 -9.59 29.70 -22.84
N VAL A 246 -10.58 29.56 -23.72
CA VAL A 246 -11.53 30.61 -24.06
C VAL A 246 -12.79 30.38 -23.24
N VAL A 247 -13.02 31.23 -22.25
CA VAL A 247 -14.12 31.14 -21.30
C VAL A 247 -14.91 32.44 -21.30
N ASN A 248 -16.24 32.35 -21.42
CA ASN A 248 -17.14 33.51 -21.40
C ASN A 248 -16.79 34.62 -22.43
N GLY A 249 -16.10 34.26 -23.51
CA GLY A 249 -15.65 35.17 -24.57
C GLY A 249 -14.29 35.83 -24.33
N GLU A 250 -13.64 35.55 -23.21
CA GLU A 250 -12.28 36.01 -22.89
C GLU A 250 -11.26 34.89 -23.09
N VAL A 251 -10.05 35.26 -23.51
CA VAL A 251 -8.93 34.32 -23.71
C VAL A 251 -8.05 34.36 -22.47
N VAL A 252 -7.93 33.24 -21.79
CA VAL A 252 -6.95 33.02 -20.71
C VAL A 252 -5.83 32.18 -21.29
N GLU A 253 -4.66 32.77 -21.46
CA GLU A 253 -3.45 32.09 -21.94
C GLU A 253 -2.36 32.25 -20.89
N TRP A 254 -1.69 31.14 -20.57
CA TRP A 254 -0.58 31.15 -19.62
C TRP A 254 0.46 30.09 -19.99
N SER A 255 1.65 30.26 -19.44
CA SER A 255 2.78 29.39 -19.70
C SER A 255 3.45 28.95 -18.40
N PHE A 256 4.03 27.76 -18.40
CA PHE A 256 4.71 27.21 -17.23
C PHE A 256 5.76 26.18 -17.64
N THR A 257 6.68 25.89 -16.71
CA THR A 257 7.72 24.87 -16.90
C THR A 257 7.48 23.69 -15.97
N ALA A 258 7.50 22.48 -16.50
CA ALA A 258 7.53 21.27 -15.71
C ALA A 258 8.98 21.03 -15.24
N VAL A 259 9.20 20.96 -13.93
CA VAL A 259 10.53 20.80 -13.32
C VAL A 259 10.62 19.51 -12.54
N SER A 260 11.85 19.07 -12.23
CA SER A 260 12.03 17.94 -11.32
C SER A 260 11.44 18.27 -9.95
N PRO A 261 10.82 17.31 -9.26
CA PRO A 261 10.44 17.50 -7.86
C PRO A 261 11.64 17.94 -7.03
N PRO A 262 11.44 18.86 -6.07
CA PRO A 262 12.52 19.31 -5.22
C PRO A 262 13.15 18.10 -4.53
N PRO A 263 14.49 18.01 -4.50
CA PRO A 263 15.17 16.86 -3.90
C PRO A 263 14.76 16.75 -2.44
N ILE A 264 14.29 15.57 -2.04
CA ILE A 264 14.14 15.21 -0.63
C ILE A 264 15.56 15.16 -0.07
N GLN A 265 15.89 16.01 0.91
CA GLN A 265 17.22 15.97 1.52
C GLN A 265 17.37 14.66 2.30
N VAL A 266 18.10 13.72 1.73
CA VAL A 266 18.58 12.50 2.39
C VAL A 266 20.11 12.57 2.34
N GLU A 267 20.78 12.64 3.49
CA GLU A 267 22.26 12.58 3.51
C GLU A 267 22.74 11.20 3.03
N PRO A 268 23.79 11.13 2.19
CA PRO A 268 24.31 9.86 1.69
C PRO A 268 25.43 9.32 2.59
N LEU A 269 25.52 7.98 2.71
CA LEU A 269 26.76 7.30 3.13
C LEU A 269 27.32 6.47 1.98
N GLU A 270 28.64 6.58 1.82
CA GLU A 270 29.45 5.99 0.76
C GLU A 270 29.53 4.46 0.79
N SER A 271 29.70 3.92 -0.42
CA SER A 271 29.82 2.52 -0.82
C SER A 271 31.06 1.80 -0.29
N ALA A 272 30.93 0.49 -0.04
CA ALA A 272 32.04 -0.46 -0.06
C ALA A 272 31.84 -1.52 -1.15
N GLU A 273 32.90 -1.80 -1.89
CA GLU A 273 32.93 -2.65 -3.09
C GLU A 273 32.76 -4.16 -2.83
N PHE A 274 31.96 -4.76 -3.72
CA PHE A 274 32.00 -6.08 -4.37
C PHE A 274 32.67 -7.30 -3.69
N VAL A 275 31.86 -8.36 -3.56
CA VAL A 275 32.29 -9.74 -3.81
C VAL A 275 31.30 -10.39 -4.78
N ASN A 276 31.83 -10.86 -5.91
CA ASN A 276 31.08 -11.47 -7.00
C ASN A 276 30.80 -12.96 -6.69
N TRP A 277 29.53 -13.29 -6.42
CA TRP A 277 28.97 -14.61 -6.73
C TRP A 277 27.46 -14.52 -7.00
N TYR A 278 27.02 -15.38 -7.92
CA TYR A 278 25.65 -15.69 -8.37
C TYR A 278 24.98 -14.74 -9.38
N VAL A 279 25.30 -14.99 -10.65
CA VAL A 279 24.30 -14.94 -11.72
C VAL A 279 23.20 -15.96 -11.39
N TRP A 280 22.07 -15.48 -10.88
CA TRP A 280 20.91 -16.29 -10.55
C TRP A 280 20.06 -16.57 -11.80
N ARG A 281 19.79 -17.85 -12.08
CA ARG A 281 18.70 -18.29 -12.97
C ARG A 281 17.96 -19.41 -12.27
N ALA A 282 16.74 -19.15 -11.79
CA ALA A 282 15.88 -20.20 -11.26
C ALA A 282 15.67 -21.30 -12.33
N VAL A 283 15.92 -22.55 -11.94
CA VAL A 283 15.53 -23.73 -12.71
C VAL A 283 14.66 -24.56 -11.78
N GLY A 284 13.36 -24.27 -11.74
CA GLY A 284 12.36 -25.04 -11.00
C GLY A 284 11.79 -24.38 -9.74
N LEU A 285 12.47 -23.40 -9.13
CA LEU A 285 11.90 -22.58 -8.07
C LEU A 285 11.06 -21.44 -8.67
N GLU A 286 9.77 -21.40 -8.34
CA GLU A 286 8.97 -20.20 -8.51
C GLU A 286 9.12 -19.32 -7.27
N TRP A 287 9.13 -18.00 -7.43
CA TRP A 287 9.28 -17.11 -6.28
C TRP A 287 8.55 -15.79 -6.50
N GLY A 288 8.28 -15.12 -5.39
CA GLY A 288 7.47 -13.94 -5.33
C GLY A 288 7.74 -13.13 -4.08
N GLY A 289 6.81 -12.22 -3.80
CA GLY A 289 6.88 -11.40 -2.61
C GLY A 289 5.51 -11.13 -2.03
N GLN A 290 5.47 -10.94 -0.71
CA GLN A 290 4.28 -10.50 0.00
C GLN A 290 4.21 -8.97 -0.03
N THR A 291 3.02 -8.48 -0.39
CA THR A 291 2.69 -7.05 -0.49
C THR A 291 1.26 -6.85 -0.04
N HIS A 292 0.95 -5.66 0.46
CA HIS A 292 -0.41 -5.31 0.87
C HIS A 292 -1.18 -4.55 -0.21
N ASP A 293 -0.52 -3.63 -0.91
CA ASP A 293 -1.12 -2.70 -1.87
C ASP A 293 -0.62 -2.91 -3.31
N PHE A 294 0.32 -3.84 -3.51
CA PHE A 294 0.88 -4.18 -4.80
C PHE A 294 1.44 -2.97 -5.55
N THR A 295 2.14 -2.10 -4.81
CA THR A 295 2.69 -0.82 -5.31
C THR A 295 3.98 -0.99 -6.12
N ASN A 296 4.67 -2.12 -6.00
CA ASN A 296 5.98 -2.37 -6.61
C ASN A 296 6.01 -3.50 -7.69
N PRO A 297 4.99 -3.65 -8.55
CA PRO A 297 4.88 -4.83 -9.42
C PRO A 297 5.97 -4.87 -10.49
N LEU A 298 6.40 -3.71 -11.02
CA LEU A 298 7.49 -3.65 -12.00
C LEU A 298 8.84 -4.03 -11.38
N LEU A 299 9.12 -3.58 -10.17
CA LEU A 299 10.35 -3.93 -9.44
C LEU A 299 10.39 -5.43 -9.17
N MET A 300 9.29 -6.00 -8.66
CA MET A 300 9.15 -7.44 -8.45
C MET A 300 9.41 -8.22 -9.76
N ARG A 301 8.77 -7.82 -10.87
CA ARG A 301 9.00 -8.47 -12.17
C ARG A 301 10.44 -8.38 -12.65
N ASN A 302 11.07 -7.22 -12.51
CA ASN A 302 12.44 -6.99 -12.96
C ASN A 302 13.43 -7.87 -12.20
N MET A 303 13.18 -8.12 -10.91
CA MET A 303 13.97 -9.09 -10.14
C MET A 303 13.74 -10.54 -10.60
N GLY A 304 12.65 -10.81 -11.32
CA GLY A 304 12.27 -12.15 -11.77
C GLY A 304 11.23 -12.82 -10.89
N MET A 305 10.58 -12.08 -9.99
CA MET A 305 9.42 -12.60 -9.24
C MET A 305 8.26 -12.85 -10.21
N SER A 306 7.57 -13.95 -9.97
CA SER A 306 6.40 -14.39 -10.76
C SER A 306 5.16 -14.60 -9.90
N TRP A 307 5.28 -14.47 -8.58
CA TRP A 307 4.18 -14.60 -7.62
C TRP A 307 4.01 -13.34 -6.77
N VAL A 308 2.78 -13.08 -6.37
CA VAL A 308 2.44 -12.17 -5.29
C VAL A 308 1.66 -12.92 -4.22
N LYS A 309 2.03 -12.74 -2.94
CA LYS A 309 1.22 -13.18 -1.79
C LYS A 309 0.40 -12.00 -1.28
N ILE A 310 -0.90 -12.20 -1.13
CA ILE A 310 -1.81 -11.27 -0.45
C ILE A 310 -2.36 -12.01 0.77
N GLN A 311 -2.17 -11.43 1.95
CA GLN A 311 -2.73 -11.95 3.19
C GLN A 311 -3.97 -11.15 3.58
N GLN A 312 -5.08 -11.84 3.81
CA GLN A 312 -6.37 -11.23 4.15
C GLN A 312 -6.99 -11.93 5.36
N LYS A 313 -7.54 -11.13 6.28
CA LYS A 313 -8.29 -11.61 7.43
C LYS A 313 -9.75 -11.90 7.00
N TRP A 314 -10.18 -13.14 7.19
CA TRP A 314 -11.53 -13.62 7.00
C TRP A 314 -12.37 -13.42 8.26
N ARG A 315 -13.64 -13.08 8.04
CA ARG A 315 -14.71 -13.02 9.04
C ARG A 315 -15.97 -13.67 8.47
N PRO A 316 -16.95 -14.07 9.30
CA PRO A 316 -18.19 -14.70 8.83
C PRO A 316 -18.98 -13.89 7.79
N ASP A 317 -18.80 -12.56 7.76
CA ASP A 317 -19.43 -11.64 6.81
C ASP A 317 -18.53 -11.29 5.60
N SER A 318 -17.31 -11.84 5.50
CA SER A 318 -16.43 -11.62 4.36
C SER A 318 -17.04 -12.14 3.06
N ASN A 319 -16.93 -11.32 2.01
CA ASN A 319 -17.42 -11.64 0.68
C ASN A 319 -16.25 -11.97 -0.27
N PRO A 320 -16.20 -13.17 -0.87
CA PRO A 320 -15.12 -13.53 -1.79
C PRO A 320 -14.90 -12.54 -2.94
N ASN A 321 -15.98 -11.88 -3.41
CA ASN A 321 -15.89 -10.93 -4.53
C ASN A 321 -15.01 -9.70 -4.23
N GLU A 322 -14.75 -9.39 -2.96
CA GLU A 322 -13.85 -8.30 -2.56
C GLU A 322 -12.38 -8.55 -2.95
N LEU A 323 -12.04 -9.80 -3.31
CA LEU A 323 -10.70 -10.19 -3.72
C LEU A 323 -10.47 -10.07 -5.23
N VAL A 324 -11.54 -9.96 -6.05
CA VAL A 324 -11.46 -10.01 -7.52
C VAL A 324 -10.56 -8.92 -8.07
N GLU A 325 -10.75 -7.66 -7.65
CA GLU A 325 -9.97 -6.53 -8.16
C GLU A 325 -8.46 -6.72 -7.89
N ARG A 326 -8.10 -7.27 -6.72
CA ARG A 326 -6.70 -7.52 -6.36
C ARG A 326 -6.10 -8.66 -7.18
N ILE A 327 -6.88 -9.71 -7.45
CA ILE A 327 -6.46 -10.84 -8.29
C ILE A 327 -6.28 -10.37 -9.74
N GLU A 328 -7.28 -9.66 -10.28
CA GLU A 328 -7.25 -9.09 -11.63
C GLU A 328 -6.05 -8.17 -11.84
N LEU A 329 -5.78 -7.28 -10.88
CA LEU A 329 -4.64 -6.37 -10.95
C LEU A 329 -3.32 -7.15 -11.02
N ALA A 330 -3.12 -8.13 -10.14
CA ALA A 330 -1.90 -8.94 -10.14
C ALA A 330 -1.73 -9.73 -11.44
N HIS A 331 -2.80 -10.34 -11.94
CA HIS A 331 -2.82 -11.05 -13.22
C HIS A 331 -2.54 -10.12 -14.41
N ALA A 332 -3.07 -8.90 -14.40
CA ALA A 332 -2.81 -7.89 -15.44
C ALA A 332 -1.32 -7.50 -15.50
N PHE A 333 -0.63 -7.51 -14.36
CA PHE A 333 0.82 -7.37 -14.30
C PHE A 333 1.58 -8.67 -14.57
N GLY A 334 0.90 -9.79 -14.84
CA GLY A 334 1.51 -11.07 -15.22
C GLY A 334 2.06 -11.87 -14.04
N PHE A 335 1.58 -11.60 -12.82
CA PHE A 335 1.89 -12.42 -11.65
C PHE A 335 0.87 -13.53 -11.47
N LYS A 336 1.29 -14.63 -10.84
CA LYS A 336 0.41 -15.59 -10.18
C LYS A 336 0.07 -15.10 -8.78
N VAL A 337 -1.12 -15.40 -8.29
CA VAL A 337 -1.62 -14.92 -6.99
C VAL A 337 -1.70 -16.05 -5.98
N LEU A 338 -0.99 -15.90 -4.86
CA LEU A 338 -1.18 -16.68 -3.65
C LEU A 338 -2.04 -15.86 -2.67
N LEU A 339 -3.21 -16.37 -2.31
CA LEU A 339 -4.00 -15.83 -1.21
C LEU A 339 -3.71 -16.60 0.07
N SER A 340 -3.28 -15.91 1.12
CA SER A 340 -3.19 -16.44 2.49
C SER A 340 -4.36 -15.90 3.30
N LEU A 341 -5.29 -16.78 3.66
CA LEU A 341 -6.57 -16.40 4.26
C LEU A 341 -6.58 -16.88 5.70
N THR A 342 -6.62 -15.97 6.68
CA THR A 342 -6.55 -16.30 8.11
C THR A 342 -7.63 -15.55 8.92
N GLY A 343 -7.73 -15.75 10.24
CA GLY A 343 -8.75 -15.13 11.11
C GLY A 343 -8.25 -13.95 11.94
N ASP A 344 -9.17 -13.31 12.67
CA ASP A 344 -8.82 -12.25 13.63
C ASP A 344 -7.82 -12.75 14.69
N PRO A 345 -6.88 -11.90 15.15
CA PRO A 345 -5.94 -12.28 16.21
C PRO A 345 -6.64 -12.70 17.50
N TYR A 346 -6.07 -13.69 18.19
CA TYR A 346 -6.58 -14.25 19.44
C TYR A 346 -8.07 -14.65 19.36
N PRO A 347 -8.45 -15.50 18.39
CA PRO A 347 -9.84 -15.88 18.21
C PRO A 347 -10.32 -16.73 19.41
N ASN A 348 -11.53 -16.49 19.89
CA ASN A 348 -12.14 -17.36 20.91
C ASN A 348 -12.70 -18.66 20.31
N THR A 349 -13.07 -18.63 19.03
CA THR A 349 -13.65 -19.74 18.28
C THR A 349 -13.37 -19.52 16.79
N ILE A 350 -13.29 -20.59 16.00
CA ILE A 350 -13.24 -20.52 14.54
C ILE A 350 -14.42 -21.33 13.99
N ASP A 351 -15.22 -20.71 13.11
CA ASP A 351 -16.27 -21.42 12.36
C ASP A 351 -15.66 -22.03 11.09
N PHE A 352 -15.26 -23.30 11.17
CA PHE A 352 -14.62 -24.00 10.06
C PHE A 352 -15.54 -24.16 8.84
N ASP A 353 -16.84 -24.41 9.05
CA ASP A 353 -17.77 -24.64 7.95
C ASP A 353 -17.97 -23.34 7.14
N ALA A 354 -18.13 -22.21 7.83
CA ALA A 354 -18.23 -20.90 7.19
C ALA A 354 -16.93 -20.51 6.48
N TYR A 355 -15.77 -20.79 7.09
CA TYR A 355 -14.47 -20.53 6.48
C TYR A 355 -14.25 -21.38 5.22
N VAL A 356 -14.57 -22.67 5.24
CA VAL A 356 -14.50 -23.56 4.07
C VAL A 356 -15.44 -23.09 2.96
N ALA A 357 -16.66 -22.66 3.29
CA ALA A 357 -17.60 -22.10 2.33
C ALA A 357 -17.05 -20.82 1.67
N PHE A 358 -16.40 -19.96 2.45
CA PHE A 358 -15.70 -18.78 1.92
C PHE A 358 -14.59 -19.18 0.95
N LEU A 359 -13.72 -20.12 1.30
CA LEU A 359 -12.66 -20.62 0.42
C LEU A 359 -13.21 -21.23 -0.88
N GLN A 360 -14.34 -21.92 -0.82
CA GLN A 360 -15.03 -22.41 -2.01
C GLN A 360 -15.49 -21.25 -2.91
N GLY A 361 -16.04 -20.19 -2.32
CA GLY A 361 -16.40 -18.97 -3.04
C GLY A 361 -15.20 -18.27 -3.67
N VAL A 362 -14.07 -18.20 -2.97
CA VAL A 362 -12.80 -17.67 -3.51
C VAL A 362 -12.31 -18.51 -4.70
N ALA A 363 -12.44 -19.83 -4.64
CA ALA A 363 -12.09 -20.72 -5.74
C ALA A 363 -12.99 -20.57 -6.97
N ALA A 364 -14.20 -20.01 -6.80
CA ALA A 364 -15.19 -19.80 -7.86
C ALA A 364 -15.09 -18.42 -8.54
N LEU A 365 -14.19 -17.54 -8.08
CA LEU A 365 -13.99 -16.21 -8.65
C LEU A 365 -13.54 -16.28 -10.12
N ASP A 366 -13.83 -15.22 -10.86
CA ASP A 366 -13.38 -15.02 -12.23
C ASP A 366 -12.75 -13.62 -12.35
N PRO A 367 -11.41 -13.50 -12.49
CA PRO A 367 -10.43 -14.59 -12.46
C PRO A 367 -10.22 -15.18 -11.04
N PRO A 368 -9.87 -16.47 -10.93
CA PRO A 368 -9.54 -17.13 -9.66
C PRO A 368 -8.08 -16.87 -9.25
N PRO A 369 -7.71 -17.03 -7.96
CA PRO A 369 -6.30 -17.05 -7.57
C PRO A 369 -5.57 -18.30 -8.08
N ASP A 370 -4.25 -18.27 -8.13
CA ASP A 370 -3.43 -19.42 -8.55
C ASP A 370 -3.11 -20.38 -7.40
N ALA A 371 -3.05 -19.86 -6.18
CA ALA A 371 -2.83 -20.64 -4.97
C ALA A 371 -3.60 -20.07 -3.77
N ILE A 372 -3.97 -20.96 -2.85
CA ILE A 372 -4.59 -20.63 -1.58
C ILE A 372 -3.81 -21.32 -0.46
N GLU A 373 -3.28 -20.53 0.47
CA GLU A 373 -2.79 -21.01 1.77
C GLU A 373 -3.96 -21.05 2.76
N VAL A 374 -4.23 -22.25 3.27
CA VAL A 374 -5.36 -22.52 4.17
C VAL A 374 -4.91 -22.27 5.61
N TRP A 375 -5.20 -21.05 6.09
CA TRP A 375 -4.81 -20.49 7.38
C TRP A 375 -3.34 -20.12 7.51
N ASN A 376 -2.99 -19.35 8.55
CA ASN A 376 -1.63 -18.94 8.87
C ASN A 376 -1.30 -19.29 10.33
N GLU A 377 -0.10 -19.81 10.61
CA GLU A 377 0.45 -20.01 11.98
C GLU A 377 -0.50 -20.67 12.99
N MET A 378 -1.17 -21.74 12.57
CA MET A 378 -2.17 -22.45 13.38
C MET A 378 -1.64 -23.14 14.65
N ASN A 379 -0.33 -23.04 14.94
CA ASN A 379 0.32 -23.60 16.12
C ASN A 379 0.55 -22.58 17.25
N ILE A 380 0.04 -21.36 17.12
CA ILE A 380 0.08 -20.33 18.16
C ILE A 380 -1.31 -19.73 18.41
N ASP A 381 -1.52 -19.24 19.63
CA ASP A 381 -2.79 -18.65 20.08
C ASP A 381 -3.12 -17.29 19.45
N PHE A 382 -2.13 -16.67 18.81
CA PHE A 382 -2.35 -15.48 18.00
C PHE A 382 -3.28 -15.77 16.82
N GLU A 383 -3.21 -16.95 16.20
CA GLU A 383 -4.03 -17.31 15.04
C GLU A 383 -5.01 -18.46 15.33
N TRP A 384 -5.03 -19.02 16.54
CA TRP A 384 -5.88 -20.15 16.91
C TRP A 384 -6.42 -20.02 18.34
N PRO A 385 -7.60 -20.56 18.69
CA PRO A 385 -8.09 -20.46 20.06
C PRO A 385 -7.14 -21.08 21.09
N ALA A 386 -6.82 -20.32 22.13
CA ALA A 386 -5.91 -20.72 23.18
C ALA A 386 -6.40 -22.02 23.86
N GLY A 387 -5.50 -22.99 24.01
CA GLY A 387 -5.82 -24.31 24.57
C GLY A 387 -6.50 -25.28 23.59
N GLU A 388 -6.79 -24.86 22.35
CA GLU A 388 -7.44 -25.69 21.33
C GLU A 388 -6.53 -26.03 20.15
N ILE A 389 -5.24 -25.68 20.22
CA ILE A 389 -4.25 -25.97 19.17
C ILE A 389 -4.15 -27.49 18.96
N SER A 390 -4.48 -27.94 17.75
CA SER A 390 -4.52 -29.37 17.41
C SER A 390 -4.26 -29.59 15.91
N PRO A 391 -3.15 -30.25 15.52
CA PRO A 391 -2.89 -30.54 14.12
C PRO A 391 -3.94 -31.49 13.51
N GLN A 392 -4.50 -32.41 14.31
CA GLN A 392 -5.58 -33.29 13.86
C GLN A 392 -6.85 -32.50 13.54
N GLN A 393 -7.21 -31.54 14.41
CA GLN A 393 -8.40 -30.70 14.20
C GLN A 393 -8.23 -29.78 12.99
N TYR A 394 -7.06 -29.18 12.80
CA TYR A 394 -6.74 -28.42 11.60
C TYR A 394 -6.90 -29.29 10.33
N VAL A 395 -6.36 -30.50 10.32
CA VAL A 395 -6.43 -31.38 9.15
C VAL A 395 -7.87 -31.83 8.86
N ASP A 396 -8.58 -32.36 9.87
CA ASP A 396 -9.91 -32.93 9.67
C ASP A 396 -11.00 -31.86 9.50
N GLY A 397 -10.91 -30.78 10.27
CA GLY A 397 -11.91 -29.73 10.33
C GLY A 397 -11.74 -28.63 9.29
N MET A 398 -10.51 -28.38 8.82
CA MET A 398 -10.23 -27.22 7.95
C MET A 398 -9.52 -27.62 6.64
N LEU A 399 -8.30 -28.17 6.70
CA LEU A 399 -7.49 -28.41 5.49
C LEU A 399 -8.15 -29.40 4.53
N LYS A 400 -8.61 -30.55 5.04
CA LYS A 400 -9.27 -31.58 4.23
C LYS A 400 -10.55 -31.07 3.53
N PRO A 401 -11.54 -30.50 4.25
CA PRO A 401 -12.74 -29.98 3.61
C PRO A 401 -12.44 -28.80 2.67
N ALA A 402 -11.51 -27.90 3.02
CA ALA A 402 -11.08 -26.82 2.14
C ALA A 402 -10.47 -27.35 0.83
N TYR A 403 -9.53 -28.30 0.90
CA TYR A 403 -8.93 -28.92 -0.28
C TYR A 403 -9.99 -29.53 -1.20
N GLN A 404 -10.95 -30.27 -0.63
CA GLN A 404 -12.01 -30.90 -1.41
C GLN A 404 -12.91 -29.86 -2.07
N ALA A 405 -13.32 -28.81 -1.34
CA ALA A 405 -14.19 -27.76 -1.86
C ALA A 405 -13.49 -26.93 -2.95
N ILE A 406 -12.24 -26.54 -2.73
CA ILE A 406 -11.41 -25.81 -3.70
C ILE A 406 -11.22 -26.67 -4.96
N LYS A 407 -10.75 -27.93 -4.83
CA LYS A 407 -10.48 -28.78 -6.00
C LYS A 407 -11.72 -29.17 -6.80
N GLN A 408 -12.88 -29.29 -6.15
CA GLN A 408 -14.15 -29.53 -6.84
C GLN A 408 -14.60 -28.30 -7.65
N THR A 409 -14.32 -27.11 -7.14
CA THR A 409 -14.70 -25.83 -7.77
C THR A 409 -13.72 -25.47 -8.89
N ASN A 410 -12.41 -25.52 -8.59
CA ASN A 410 -11.35 -25.23 -9.51
C ASN A 410 -10.10 -26.10 -9.20
N ALA A 411 -9.88 -27.13 -10.02
CA ALA A 411 -8.80 -28.08 -9.83
C ALA A 411 -7.40 -27.52 -10.10
N SER A 412 -7.26 -26.38 -10.79
CA SER A 412 -5.95 -25.79 -11.10
C SER A 412 -5.34 -25.01 -9.93
N ILE A 413 -6.15 -24.57 -8.97
CA ILE A 413 -5.67 -23.81 -7.80
C ILE A 413 -4.78 -24.69 -6.94
N VAL A 414 -3.57 -24.21 -6.62
CA VAL A 414 -2.64 -24.89 -5.71
C VAL A 414 -3.11 -24.70 -4.27
N VAL A 415 -3.26 -25.79 -3.51
CA VAL A 415 -3.62 -25.74 -2.09
C VAL A 415 -2.37 -25.90 -1.24
N ILE A 416 -2.07 -24.90 -0.42
CA ILE A 416 -0.94 -24.88 0.51
C ILE A 416 -1.49 -25.05 1.92
N SER A 417 -0.89 -25.93 2.73
CA SER A 417 -1.23 -25.94 4.16
C SER A 417 -0.76 -24.65 4.81
N GLY A 418 -1.42 -24.21 5.87
CA GLY A 418 -0.89 -23.12 6.69
C GLY A 418 0.52 -23.46 7.18
N ALA A 419 1.39 -22.46 7.14
CA ALA A 419 2.73 -22.59 7.66
C ALA A 419 2.74 -22.37 9.18
N PRO A 420 3.36 -23.25 9.99
CA PRO A 420 3.51 -23.04 11.42
C PRO A 420 4.48 -21.89 11.72
N ALA A 421 4.17 -21.10 12.76
CA ALA A 421 5.14 -20.19 13.37
C ALA A 421 6.36 -20.99 13.87
N PRO A 422 7.59 -20.47 13.75
CA PRO A 422 8.82 -21.17 14.14
C PRO A 422 9.06 -21.23 15.65
N THR A 423 8.03 -21.60 16.41
CA THR A 423 8.05 -21.72 17.87
C THR A 423 8.78 -23.00 18.32
N GLY A 424 9.59 -22.90 19.39
CA GLY A 424 10.35 -24.00 19.96
C GLY A 424 9.83 -24.57 21.29
N PHE A 425 8.64 -24.19 21.74
CA PHE A 425 8.08 -24.60 23.04
C PHE A 425 6.65 -25.11 22.94
N ASP A 426 6.24 -25.92 23.92
CA ASP A 426 4.87 -26.37 24.14
C ASP A 426 4.45 -26.00 25.57
N ASP A 427 3.34 -25.30 25.73
CA ASP A 427 2.76 -25.01 27.06
C ASP A 427 1.29 -25.46 27.19
N GLY A 428 0.77 -26.07 26.13
CA GLY A 428 -0.60 -26.59 26.07
C GLY A 428 -1.69 -25.53 26.00
N THR A 429 -1.33 -24.24 25.94
CA THR A 429 -2.29 -23.12 25.91
C THR A 429 -1.99 -22.16 24.77
N HIS A 430 -0.78 -21.61 24.74
CA HIS A 430 -0.42 -20.53 23.83
C HIS A 430 0.31 -21.04 22.59
N ALA A 431 1.10 -22.12 22.69
CA ALA A 431 1.80 -22.64 21.52
C ALA A 431 2.09 -24.14 21.58
N TRP A 432 2.29 -24.71 20.38
CA TRP A 432 2.96 -25.98 20.15
C TRP A 432 4.26 -25.77 19.39
N ALA A 433 5.29 -26.53 19.76
CA ALA A 433 6.57 -26.47 19.07
C ALA A 433 6.39 -26.90 17.60
N SER A 434 6.99 -26.15 16.68
CA SER A 434 6.76 -26.32 15.24
C SER A 434 7.12 -27.74 14.77
N SER A 435 8.19 -28.34 15.29
CA SER A 435 8.53 -29.74 15.00
C SER A 435 7.44 -30.73 15.41
N ARG A 436 6.83 -30.54 16.58
CA ARG A 436 5.78 -31.42 17.09
C ARG A 436 4.48 -31.22 16.32
N TYR A 437 4.13 -29.97 16.01
CA TYR A 437 2.94 -29.66 15.23
C TYR A 437 3.03 -30.23 13.81
N VAL A 438 4.18 -30.05 13.13
CA VAL A 438 4.44 -30.60 11.78
C VAL A 438 4.36 -32.12 11.74
N ASN A 439 4.94 -32.83 12.72
CA ASN A 439 4.78 -34.28 12.80
C ASN A 439 3.31 -34.67 12.99
N GLY A 440 2.56 -33.93 13.81
CA GLY A 440 1.12 -34.13 13.96
C GLY A 440 0.33 -33.91 12.67
N LEU A 441 0.72 -32.95 11.82
CA LEU A 441 0.11 -32.76 10.49
C LEU A 441 0.35 -33.98 9.59
N ALA A 442 1.59 -34.49 9.58
CA ALA A 442 1.95 -35.67 8.82
C ALA A 442 1.19 -36.92 9.30
N ASP A 443 1.14 -37.14 10.62
CA ASP A 443 0.42 -38.25 11.26
C ASP A 443 -1.10 -38.19 11.01
N ALA A 444 -1.68 -36.99 11.00
CA ALA A 444 -3.08 -36.74 10.65
C ALA A 444 -3.37 -36.96 9.16
N GLY A 445 -2.35 -37.17 8.32
CA GLY A 445 -2.49 -37.47 6.91
C GLY A 445 -2.67 -36.25 6.01
N ALA A 446 -2.18 -35.07 6.45
CA ALA A 446 -2.28 -33.81 5.70
C ALA A 446 -1.76 -33.91 4.26
N ALA A 447 -0.76 -34.76 4.01
CA ALA A 447 -0.19 -35.00 2.68
C ALA A 447 -1.22 -35.42 1.61
N ASN A 448 -2.41 -35.88 1.99
CA ASN A 448 -3.49 -36.24 1.07
C ASN A 448 -4.35 -35.04 0.63
N TYR A 449 -4.24 -33.89 1.31
CA TYR A 449 -5.14 -32.75 1.18
C TYR A 449 -4.40 -31.42 0.97
N LEU A 450 -3.23 -31.49 0.33
CA LEU A 450 -2.43 -30.33 -0.06
C LEU A 450 -1.60 -30.66 -1.31
N ASP A 451 -1.16 -29.62 -2.00
CA ASP A 451 -0.23 -29.72 -3.13
C ASP A 451 1.21 -29.42 -2.71
N CYS A 452 1.41 -28.52 -1.73
CA CYS A 452 2.68 -28.29 -1.05
C CYS A 452 2.48 -27.95 0.43
N VAL A 453 3.51 -28.22 1.24
CA VAL A 453 3.51 -27.95 2.68
C VAL A 453 3.99 -26.52 2.91
N GLY A 454 3.18 -25.69 3.56
CA GLY A 454 3.55 -24.33 3.96
C GLY A 454 4.64 -24.31 5.03
N VAL A 455 5.62 -23.43 4.88
CA VAL A 455 6.72 -23.24 5.83
C VAL A 455 7.07 -21.76 5.99
N HIS A 456 7.35 -21.32 7.22
CA HIS A 456 7.95 -20.02 7.51
C HIS A 456 9.45 -20.16 7.77
N TYR A 457 10.22 -19.21 7.22
CA TYR A 457 11.58 -18.92 7.63
C TYR A 457 11.70 -17.41 7.80
N ASN A 458 11.29 -16.93 8.98
CA ASN A 458 11.19 -15.52 9.34
C ASN A 458 11.85 -15.20 10.71
N GLU A 459 12.59 -16.15 11.30
CA GLU A 459 13.37 -15.95 12.52
C GLU A 459 14.88 -16.22 12.31
N GLY A 460 15.39 -15.94 11.10
CA GLY A 460 16.81 -16.10 10.78
C GLY A 460 17.64 -14.87 11.17
N ALA A 461 18.76 -15.09 11.87
CA ALA A 461 19.78 -14.06 12.16
C ALA A 461 21.23 -14.55 11.93
N THR A 462 21.40 -15.51 11.01
CA THR A 462 22.70 -16.00 10.51
C THR A 462 22.59 -16.28 9.01
N SER A 463 23.70 -16.60 8.34
CA SER A 463 23.65 -17.04 6.94
C SER A 463 22.74 -18.28 6.81
N PRO A 464 21.90 -18.38 5.77
CA PRO A 464 21.14 -19.59 5.45
C PRO A 464 21.99 -20.85 5.21
N PHE A 465 23.30 -20.68 4.99
CA PHE A 465 24.26 -21.78 4.91
C PHE A 465 24.72 -22.28 6.29
N ASP A 466 24.58 -21.46 7.33
CA ASP A 466 24.99 -21.79 8.68
C ASP A 466 23.92 -22.62 9.39
N THR A 467 24.37 -23.42 10.36
CA THR A 467 23.50 -24.27 11.20
C THR A 467 23.72 -24.06 12.70
N THR A 468 24.51 -23.05 13.08
CA THR A 468 24.87 -22.68 14.45
C THR A 468 25.14 -21.18 14.53
N GLY A 469 25.11 -20.58 15.73
CA GLY A 469 25.52 -19.18 15.94
C GLY A 469 24.38 -18.17 16.00
N HIS A 470 23.12 -18.60 16.02
CA HIS A 470 21.97 -17.73 16.21
C HIS A 470 22.02 -17.06 17.62
N PRO A 471 21.78 -15.73 17.74
CA PRO A 471 21.89 -15.03 19.01
C PRO A 471 20.96 -15.57 20.11
N ALA A 472 19.80 -16.12 19.73
CA ALA A 472 18.84 -16.72 20.67
C ALA A 472 19.20 -18.15 21.14
N GLY A 473 20.24 -18.78 20.59
CA GLY A 473 20.72 -20.12 20.97
C GLY A 473 20.65 -21.17 19.85
N GLU A 474 20.39 -22.42 20.20
CA GLU A 474 20.60 -23.59 19.31
C GLU A 474 19.30 -24.25 18.80
N TYR A 475 18.23 -23.49 18.59
CA TYR A 475 16.98 -24.05 18.05
C TYR A 475 17.07 -24.23 16.53
N PHE A 476 16.75 -25.45 16.04
CA PHE A 476 16.86 -25.76 14.61
C PHE A 476 15.99 -24.86 13.72
N GLY A 477 14.86 -24.36 14.26
CA GLY A 477 13.88 -23.52 13.57
C GLY A 477 14.45 -22.20 13.01
N TRP A 478 15.52 -21.69 13.64
CA TRP A 478 16.18 -20.43 13.27
C TRP A 478 17.16 -20.57 12.09
N TYR A 479 17.45 -21.79 11.65
CA TYR A 479 18.39 -22.07 10.58
C TYR A 479 17.64 -22.64 9.36
N MET A 480 17.88 -22.06 8.18
CA MET A 480 17.08 -22.37 7.00
C MET A 480 17.11 -23.85 6.62
N GLN A 481 18.31 -24.41 6.42
CA GLN A 481 18.45 -25.80 5.99
C GLN A 481 17.90 -26.81 7.02
N PRO A 482 18.24 -26.72 8.33
CA PRO A 482 17.63 -27.58 9.35
C PRO A 482 16.11 -27.50 9.39
N SER A 483 15.51 -26.31 9.33
CA SER A 483 14.06 -26.12 9.32
C SER A 483 13.39 -26.80 8.13
N LEU A 484 13.87 -26.52 6.91
CA LEU A 484 13.31 -27.09 5.69
C LEU A 484 13.45 -28.63 5.66
N ASN A 485 14.61 -29.15 6.07
CA ASN A 485 14.85 -30.60 6.13
C ASN A 485 13.91 -31.28 7.13
N SER A 486 13.68 -30.66 8.29
CA SER A 486 12.78 -31.19 9.32
C SER A 486 11.36 -31.38 8.77
N VAL A 487 10.81 -30.37 8.10
CA VAL A 487 9.47 -30.44 7.52
C VAL A 487 9.40 -31.44 6.37
N PHE A 488 10.36 -31.39 5.44
CA PHE A 488 10.37 -32.28 4.29
C PHE A 488 10.45 -33.77 4.70
N LEU A 489 11.26 -34.09 5.72
CA LEU A 489 11.41 -35.45 6.25
C LEU A 489 10.19 -35.91 7.05
N ALA A 490 9.52 -35.02 7.78
CA ALA A 490 8.26 -35.35 8.47
C ALA A 490 7.18 -35.80 7.48
N PHE A 491 7.15 -35.21 6.28
CA PHE A 491 6.28 -35.61 5.17
C PHE A 491 6.87 -36.72 4.28
N HIS A 492 7.95 -37.38 4.71
CA HIS A 492 8.65 -38.45 4.00
C HIS A 492 9.10 -38.08 2.58
N GLY A 493 9.31 -36.79 2.32
CA GLY A 493 9.67 -36.25 1.02
C GLY A 493 8.61 -36.42 -0.07
N THR A 494 7.35 -36.70 0.31
CA THR A 494 6.27 -36.99 -0.63
C THR A 494 5.62 -35.74 -1.22
N ARG A 495 5.87 -34.57 -0.62
CA ARG A 495 5.32 -33.28 -1.01
C ARG A 495 6.41 -32.22 -1.04
N PRO A 496 6.41 -31.32 -2.04
CA PRO A 496 7.31 -30.18 -2.04
C PRO A 496 6.91 -29.18 -0.95
N LEU A 497 7.85 -28.30 -0.59
CA LEU A 497 7.62 -27.20 0.33
C LEU A 497 7.26 -25.91 -0.43
N CYS A 498 6.40 -25.10 0.18
CA CYS A 498 6.12 -23.73 -0.22
C CYS A 498 6.49 -22.82 0.94
N ILE A 499 7.54 -22.02 0.79
CA ILE A 499 7.91 -21.03 1.80
C ILE A 499 6.98 -19.83 1.60
N THR A 500 5.97 -19.70 2.47
CA THR A 500 4.95 -18.65 2.38
C THR A 500 5.38 -17.38 3.09
N GLU A 501 6.42 -17.45 3.93
CA GLU A 501 7.15 -16.31 4.46
C GLU A 501 8.66 -16.60 4.52
N LEU A 502 9.43 -15.93 3.66
CA LEU A 502 10.89 -15.92 3.66
C LEU A 502 11.38 -14.53 4.09
N GLY A 503 11.72 -14.39 5.36
CA GLY A 503 12.09 -13.12 5.97
C GLY A 503 13.40 -13.19 6.75
N ILE A 504 14.19 -12.12 6.64
CA ILE A 504 15.32 -11.84 7.53
C ILE A 504 15.01 -10.48 8.15
N LEU A 505 15.01 -10.39 9.47
CA LEU A 505 14.69 -9.15 10.17
C LEU A 505 15.93 -8.28 10.29
N SER A 506 15.84 -7.01 9.88
CA SER A 506 16.84 -6.00 10.24
C SER A 506 16.18 -4.75 10.80
N GLY A 507 16.69 -4.26 11.93
CA GLY A 507 16.31 -2.97 12.49
C GLY A 507 17.00 -1.76 11.84
N GLY A 508 17.91 -1.97 10.89
CA GLY A 508 18.60 -0.86 10.23
C GLY A 508 17.62 0.02 9.44
N GLY A 509 17.65 1.32 9.72
CA GLY A 509 16.70 2.30 9.16
C GLY A 509 15.45 2.53 10.03
N PHE A 510 15.32 1.83 11.16
CA PHE A 510 14.19 1.97 12.09
C PHE A 510 14.65 2.33 13.51
N ARG A 511 13.68 2.59 14.41
CA ARG A 511 13.94 2.72 15.86
C ARG A 511 14.36 1.36 16.46
N SER A 512 14.58 1.31 17.77
CA SER A 512 14.91 0.06 18.46
C SER A 512 13.93 -1.07 18.11
N LEU A 513 14.45 -2.27 17.88
CA LEU A 513 13.64 -3.47 17.70
C LEU A 513 12.72 -3.68 18.91
N PRO A 514 11.50 -4.18 18.70
CA PRO A 514 10.65 -4.61 19.79
C PRO A 514 11.35 -5.70 20.59
N ALA A 515 11.13 -5.71 21.91
CA ALA A 515 11.89 -6.57 22.83
C ALA A 515 11.81 -8.07 22.47
N ARG A 516 10.69 -8.54 21.89
CA ARG A 516 10.54 -9.94 21.45
C ARG A 516 11.42 -10.32 20.25
N PHE A 517 11.93 -9.34 19.51
CA PHE A 517 12.80 -9.50 18.34
C PHE A 517 14.26 -9.14 18.63
N TRP A 518 14.68 -9.16 19.90
CA TRP A 518 16.05 -8.83 20.31
C TRP A 518 17.13 -9.65 19.57
N TRP A 519 16.79 -10.85 19.12
CA TRP A 519 17.70 -11.74 18.40
C TRP A 519 18.15 -11.19 17.03
N ALA A 520 17.44 -10.23 16.45
CA ALA A 520 17.79 -9.56 15.20
C ALA A 520 18.55 -8.23 15.40
N GLN A 521 18.86 -7.83 16.64
CA GLN A 521 19.41 -6.50 16.94
C GLN A 521 20.72 -6.18 16.23
N ASP A 522 21.51 -7.20 15.94
CA ASP A 522 22.82 -7.08 15.31
C ASP A 522 22.77 -7.42 13.80
N THR A 523 21.59 -7.73 13.25
CA THR A 523 21.42 -8.01 11.82
C THR A 523 21.33 -6.70 11.03
N SER A 524 22.37 -6.40 10.27
CA SER A 524 22.43 -5.23 9.39
C SER A 524 21.53 -5.38 8.15
N VAL A 525 21.28 -4.26 7.45
CA VAL A 525 20.50 -4.26 6.20
C VAL A 525 21.25 -5.01 5.08
N ASP A 526 22.57 -4.90 5.03
CA ASP A 526 23.39 -5.63 4.06
C ASP A 526 23.37 -7.13 4.33
N GLU A 527 23.39 -7.54 5.62
CA GLU A 527 23.19 -8.94 6.00
C GLU A 527 21.81 -9.43 5.64
N GLN A 528 20.75 -8.66 5.88
CA GLN A 528 19.41 -9.00 5.43
C GLN A 528 19.36 -9.26 3.92
N ALA A 529 19.86 -8.31 3.11
CA ALA A 529 19.86 -8.44 1.66
C ALA A 529 20.63 -9.67 1.19
N ARG A 530 21.84 -9.87 1.72
CA ARG A 530 22.67 -11.02 1.40
C ARG A 530 22.03 -12.34 1.83
N TRP A 531 21.50 -12.43 3.05
CA TRP A 531 20.90 -13.65 3.58
C TRP A 531 19.59 -13.98 2.88
N LEU A 532 18.79 -13.01 2.44
CA LEU A 532 17.63 -13.30 1.58
C LEU A 532 18.07 -13.90 0.22
N ALA A 533 19.14 -13.41 -0.39
CA ALA A 533 19.66 -13.97 -1.64
C ALA A 533 20.26 -15.38 -1.45
N GLU A 534 20.98 -15.60 -0.35
CA GLU A 534 21.48 -16.92 0.07
C GLU A 534 20.31 -17.88 0.31
N ALA A 535 19.23 -17.41 0.92
CA ALA A 535 18.06 -18.21 1.22
C ALA A 535 17.33 -18.68 -0.06
N LEU A 536 17.14 -17.77 -1.02
CA LEU A 536 16.62 -18.12 -2.35
C LEU A 536 17.53 -19.10 -3.09
N THR A 537 18.84 -19.00 -2.88
CA THR A 537 19.82 -19.96 -3.43
C THR A 537 19.66 -21.35 -2.80
N VAL A 538 19.57 -21.43 -1.47
CA VAL A 538 19.32 -22.68 -0.74
C VAL A 538 18.00 -23.31 -1.18
N ALA A 539 16.92 -22.52 -1.25
CA ALA A 539 15.62 -22.97 -1.72
C ALA A 539 15.70 -23.56 -3.14
N ASN A 540 16.32 -22.85 -4.08
CA ASN A 540 16.46 -23.30 -5.46
C ASN A 540 17.33 -24.57 -5.59
N GLN A 541 18.44 -24.64 -4.84
CA GLN A 541 19.35 -25.79 -4.89
C GLN A 541 18.81 -27.03 -4.18
N SER A 542 17.85 -26.87 -3.27
CA SER A 542 17.25 -27.98 -2.52
C SER A 542 16.58 -29.03 -3.41
N GLY A 543 16.00 -28.62 -4.54
CA GLY A 543 15.22 -29.47 -5.43
C GLY A 543 13.85 -29.90 -4.87
N TYR A 544 13.48 -29.49 -3.65
CA TYR A 544 12.21 -29.83 -3.01
C TYR A 544 11.39 -28.62 -2.56
N VAL A 545 11.92 -27.40 -2.66
CA VAL A 545 11.14 -26.16 -2.52
C VAL A 545 10.55 -25.78 -3.89
N ARG A 546 9.22 -25.65 -3.95
CA ARG A 546 8.48 -25.29 -5.15
C ARG A 546 8.29 -23.77 -5.28
N LEU A 547 7.96 -23.12 -4.16
CA LEU A 547 7.60 -21.71 -4.10
C LEU A 547 8.34 -21.05 -2.93
N ALA A 548 8.83 -19.82 -3.12
CA ALA A 548 9.30 -18.98 -2.04
C ALA A 548 8.74 -17.55 -2.15
N ILE A 549 8.14 -17.04 -1.09
CA ILE A 549 7.61 -15.70 -1.00
C ILE A 549 8.48 -14.88 -0.06
N VAL A 550 9.12 -13.82 -0.56
CA VAL A 550 9.83 -12.85 0.27
C VAL A 550 8.83 -12.14 1.18
N PHE A 551 9.01 -12.33 2.49
CA PHE A 551 8.33 -11.61 3.56
C PHE A 551 9.33 -10.55 4.03
N ASN A 552 9.28 -9.29 3.57
CA ASN A 552 8.25 -8.66 2.73
C ASN A 552 8.83 -7.86 1.56
N VAL A 553 7.99 -7.49 0.58
CA VAL A 553 8.43 -6.56 -0.49
C VAL A 553 8.46 -5.14 0.04
N ASP A 554 7.30 -4.67 0.53
CA ASP A 554 7.01 -3.26 0.78
C ASP A 554 6.19 -3.04 2.06
N MET A 555 6.14 -4.03 2.97
CA MET A 555 5.50 -3.81 4.26
C MET A 555 6.22 -2.73 5.04
N THR A 556 5.45 -1.91 5.73
CA THR A 556 5.95 -0.72 6.41
C THR A 556 5.60 -0.71 7.90
N HIS A 557 4.93 -1.76 8.38
CA HIS A 557 4.54 -1.91 9.78
C HIS A 557 5.73 -2.14 10.74
N TRP A 558 6.04 -1.17 11.61
CA TRP A 558 7.11 -1.22 12.61
C TRP A 558 6.55 -1.06 14.04
N GLY A 559 5.84 -2.10 14.50
CA GLY A 559 5.20 -2.14 15.81
C GLY A 559 5.74 -3.27 16.68
N ASP A 560 4.91 -3.80 17.57
CA ASP A 560 5.25 -5.03 18.30
C ASP A 560 5.57 -6.15 17.32
N ASP A 561 4.94 -6.17 16.13
CA ASP A 561 5.32 -6.96 14.96
C ASP A 561 6.10 -6.09 13.95
N PRO A 562 7.43 -6.20 13.79
CA PRO A 562 8.20 -5.32 12.94
C PRO A 562 8.24 -5.83 11.48
N GLN A 563 7.08 -5.97 10.83
CA GLN A 563 6.96 -6.41 9.43
C GLN A 563 7.77 -5.57 8.44
N ALA A 564 7.97 -4.27 8.71
CA ALA A 564 8.83 -3.37 7.95
C ALA A 564 10.30 -3.72 8.06
N GLY A 565 10.68 -4.29 9.20
CA GLY A 565 12.01 -4.81 9.43
C GLY A 565 12.34 -5.95 8.49
N PHE A 566 11.35 -6.71 8.05
CA PHE A 566 11.45 -7.79 7.08
C PHE A 566 11.39 -7.32 5.62
N ALA A 567 10.95 -6.09 5.36
CA ALA A 567 10.77 -5.60 3.98
C ALA A 567 12.11 -5.37 3.27
N ILE A 568 12.21 -5.80 2.00
CA ILE A 568 13.39 -5.59 1.15
C ILE A 568 13.52 -4.13 0.70
N ILE A 569 12.40 -3.43 0.52
CA ILE A 569 12.38 -1.98 0.34
C ILE A 569 12.53 -1.35 1.72
N ARG A 570 13.66 -0.70 1.92
CA ARG A 570 14.03 -0.10 3.21
C ARG A 570 13.37 1.26 3.37
N PRO A 571 13.35 1.80 4.60
CA PRO A 571 12.80 3.12 4.85
C PRO A 571 13.35 4.21 3.94
N ALA A 572 14.64 4.29 3.65
CA ALA A 572 15.11 5.35 2.75
C ALA A 572 14.69 5.17 1.27
N GLY A 573 13.84 4.18 0.93
CA GLY A 573 13.41 3.83 -0.41
C GLY A 573 14.44 3.00 -1.19
N ASN A 574 15.64 2.84 -0.64
CA ASN A 574 16.66 1.95 -1.19
C ASN A 574 16.25 0.49 -0.99
N CYS A 575 16.71 -0.37 -1.89
CA CYS A 575 16.48 -1.80 -1.78
C CYS A 575 17.80 -2.55 -2.05
N PRO A 576 18.65 -2.72 -1.01
CA PRO A 576 19.95 -3.39 -1.17
C PRO A 576 19.81 -4.83 -1.68
N PHE A 577 18.72 -5.51 -1.34
CA PHE A 577 18.39 -6.81 -1.94
C PHE A 577 18.09 -6.71 -3.44
N CYS A 578 17.34 -5.71 -3.88
CA CYS A 578 17.04 -5.49 -5.30
C CYS A 578 18.31 -5.15 -6.08
N GLU A 579 19.17 -4.29 -5.54
CA GLU A 579 20.47 -3.95 -6.12
C GLU A 579 21.37 -5.19 -6.25
N LEU A 580 21.39 -6.05 -5.23
CA LEU A 580 22.14 -7.30 -5.25
C LEU A 580 21.62 -8.25 -6.34
N ILE A 581 20.30 -8.41 -6.48
CA ILE A 581 19.68 -9.32 -7.45
C ILE A 581 19.79 -8.78 -8.89
N LEU A 582 19.59 -7.48 -9.10
CA LEU A 582 19.63 -6.85 -10.43
C LEU A 582 21.05 -6.53 -10.92
N GLY A 583 21.98 -6.25 -9.99
CA GLY A 583 23.37 -5.91 -10.28
C GLY A 583 24.27 -7.11 -10.59
N GLY A 584 23.85 -8.34 -10.29
CA GLY A 584 24.59 -9.57 -10.58
C GLY A 584 24.54 -10.03 -12.05
N GLY A 585 24.11 -9.16 -12.98
CA GLY A 585 23.83 -9.49 -14.37
C GLY A 585 24.86 -9.02 -15.42
N GLU A 586 25.97 -8.39 -15.02
CA GLU A 586 27.06 -7.99 -15.93
C GLU A 586 28.18 -9.02 -16.08
#